data_AF-A0A6A6H278-F1
#
_entry.id   AF-A0A6A6H278-F1
#
_cell.length_a   1.000
_cell.length_b   1.000
_cell.length_c   1.000
_cell.angle_alpha   90.00
_cell.angle_beta   90.00
_cell.angle_gamma   90.00
#
_symmetry.space_group_name_H-M   'P 1'
#
loop_
_entity.id
_entity.type
_entity.pdbx_description
1 polymer ?
#
loop_
_entity_poly.entity_id
_entity_poly.type
_entity_poly.pdbx_seq_one_letter_code
_entity_poly.pdbx_strand_id
1 'polypeptide(L)'
;MSSAPPKHQMVYFPELTSRVRAFGEFRKVMHTGLYSQLVTMEVPVGGDIGDEVHTVDQILIFTSGRGRATVAGKDQDVKASDVVVVPAGTQHQFVNTGKTPLELITVYSPAEHDPRTVHKTKEEGDEEEDAGKDEAPEWSQRSKGENEKVGAVKAEGGPYEGE
;
A
#
# COMPACT_ATOMS: atom_id res chain seq x y z
N MET A 1 -1.17 -12.70 7.90
CA MET A 1 -0.72 -11.69 8.88
C MET A 1 -1.73 -11.60 10.02
N SER A 2 -1.45 -10.86 11.09
CA SER A 2 -2.41 -10.64 12.19
C SER A 2 -3.37 -9.52 11.82
N SER A 3 -4.66 -9.63 12.19
CA SER A 3 -5.64 -8.54 12.10
C SER A 3 -5.61 -7.60 13.32
N ALA A 4 -4.84 -7.96 14.36
CA ALA A 4 -4.64 -7.13 15.54
C ALA A 4 -3.76 -5.89 15.24
N PRO A 5 -3.87 -4.82 16.03
CA PRO A 5 -2.99 -3.66 15.94
C PRO A 5 -1.49 -4.04 15.99
N PRO A 6 -0.61 -3.24 15.38
CA PRO A 6 0.83 -3.50 15.40
C PRO A 6 1.38 -3.43 16.82
N LYS A 7 2.37 -4.28 17.11
CA LYS A 7 3.21 -4.14 18.30
C LYS A 7 4.25 -3.04 18.08
N HIS A 8 4.78 -2.45 19.15
CA HIS A 8 5.80 -1.41 19.09
C HIS A 8 7.21 -2.00 18.94
N GLN A 9 7.37 -2.80 17.88
CA GLN A 9 8.59 -3.52 17.54
C GLN A 9 9.08 -3.16 16.13
N MET A 10 10.37 -3.38 15.88
CA MET A 10 10.93 -3.18 14.54
C MET A 10 10.32 -4.16 13.55
N VAL A 11 9.87 -3.63 12.41
CA VAL A 11 9.55 -4.41 11.21
C VAL A 11 10.60 -4.10 10.16
N TYR A 12 11.39 -5.11 9.78
CA TYR A 12 12.53 -4.95 8.88
C TYR A 12 12.36 -5.83 7.65
N PHE A 13 12.37 -5.21 6.46
CA PHE A 13 12.31 -5.89 5.18
C PHE A 13 13.65 -5.72 4.43
N PRO A 14 14.56 -6.71 4.52
CA PRO A 14 15.84 -6.61 3.82
C PRO A 14 15.60 -6.56 2.31
N GLU A 15 16.25 -5.60 1.65
CA GLU A 15 16.28 -5.44 0.19
C GLU A 15 14.90 -5.31 -0.48
N LEU A 16 13.88 -4.81 0.24
CA LEU A 16 12.53 -4.68 -0.30
C LEU A 16 12.47 -3.82 -1.56
N THR A 17 13.30 -2.78 -1.64
CA THR A 17 13.38 -1.84 -2.77
C THR A 17 14.41 -2.24 -3.83
N SER A 18 14.99 -3.44 -3.75
CA SER A 18 16.03 -3.89 -4.69
C SER A 18 15.45 -4.16 -6.07
N ARG A 19 16.19 -3.81 -7.12
CA ARG A 19 15.82 -4.04 -8.53
C ARG A 19 15.97 -5.50 -8.99
N VAL A 20 16.53 -6.37 -8.15
CA VAL A 20 16.82 -7.78 -8.47
C VAL A 20 15.74 -8.71 -7.89
N ARG A 21 14.75 -8.16 -7.20
CA ARG A 21 13.61 -8.90 -6.66
C ARG A 21 12.50 -9.02 -7.71
N ALA A 22 11.61 -9.98 -7.51
CA ALA A 22 10.26 -10.02 -8.09
C ALA A 22 9.28 -10.18 -6.92
N PHE A 23 8.14 -9.49 -6.95
CA PHE A 23 7.14 -9.60 -5.87
C PHE A 23 6.23 -10.81 -6.08
N GLY A 24 5.96 -11.18 -7.34
CA GLY A 24 5.21 -12.37 -7.73
C GLY A 24 3.69 -12.25 -7.63
N GLU A 25 3.19 -11.30 -6.83
CA GLU A 25 1.76 -11.10 -6.57
C GLU A 25 1.31 -9.72 -7.06
N PHE A 26 0.10 -9.63 -7.60
CA PHE A 26 -0.49 -8.37 -8.01
C PHE A 26 -0.56 -7.36 -6.85
N ARG A 27 -1.02 -7.81 -5.68
CA ARG A 27 -1.06 -7.00 -4.46
C ARG A 27 -0.76 -7.85 -3.24
N LYS A 28 0.09 -7.35 -2.34
CA LYS A 28 0.35 -8.00 -1.06
C LYS A 28 0.59 -6.97 0.02
N VAL A 29 -0.24 -7.02 1.06
CA VAL A 29 -0.01 -6.21 2.27
C VAL A 29 1.20 -6.78 2.99
N MET A 30 2.20 -5.92 3.22
CA MET A 30 3.45 -6.26 3.89
C MET A 30 3.41 -5.91 5.38
N HIS A 31 2.78 -4.78 5.71
CA HIS A 31 2.59 -4.34 7.08
C HIS A 31 1.47 -3.31 7.19
N THR A 32 0.57 -3.46 8.17
CA THR A 32 -0.41 -2.44 8.54
C THR A 32 -0.01 -1.84 9.89
N GLY A 33 0.30 -0.53 9.88
CA GLY A 33 0.53 0.27 11.06
C GLY A 33 -0.72 1.04 11.50
N LEU A 34 -0.65 1.77 12.61
CA LEU A 34 -1.78 2.58 13.10
C LEU A 34 -2.18 3.73 12.17
N TYR A 35 -1.25 4.21 11.33
CA TYR A 35 -1.44 5.39 10.48
C TYR A 35 -1.07 5.16 9.02
N SER A 36 -0.53 3.98 8.68
CA SER A 36 -0.05 3.72 7.32
C SER A 36 -0.03 2.23 7.02
N GLN A 37 -0.21 1.86 5.76
CA GLN A 37 -0.11 0.49 5.27
C GLN A 37 0.92 0.38 4.16
N LEU A 38 1.86 -0.55 4.31
CA LEU A 38 2.88 -0.87 3.31
C LEU A 38 2.43 -2.06 2.48
N VAL A 39 2.40 -1.90 1.16
CA VAL A 39 1.94 -2.89 0.20
C VAL A 39 2.98 -3.03 -0.92
N THR A 40 3.17 -4.23 -1.44
CA THR A 40 3.95 -4.48 -2.67
C THR A 40 3.03 -4.88 -3.80
N MET A 41 3.36 -4.46 -5.01
CA MET A 41 2.57 -4.79 -6.21
C MET A 41 3.47 -5.14 -7.39
N GLU A 42 3.02 -6.08 -8.20
CA GLU A 42 3.60 -6.44 -9.49
C GLU A 42 2.52 -6.41 -10.58
N VAL A 43 2.64 -5.45 -11.49
CA VAL A 43 1.68 -5.29 -12.59
C VAL A 43 2.26 -5.95 -13.85
N PRO A 44 1.56 -6.94 -14.44
CA PRO A 44 2.04 -7.63 -15.63
C PRO A 44 2.16 -6.68 -16.84
N VAL A 45 2.90 -7.11 -17.85
CA VAL A 45 3.09 -6.31 -19.09
C VAL A 45 1.74 -6.02 -19.74
N GLY A 46 1.46 -4.74 -19.97
CA GLY A 46 0.19 -4.28 -20.53
C GLY A 46 -0.99 -4.25 -19.55
N GLY A 47 -0.79 -4.69 -18.30
CA GLY A 47 -1.78 -4.58 -17.24
C GLY A 47 -1.77 -3.20 -16.57
N ASP A 48 -2.73 -3.01 -15.67
CA ASP A 48 -2.91 -1.82 -14.86
C ASP A 48 -3.25 -2.17 -13.41
N ILE A 49 -3.19 -1.18 -12.52
CA ILE A 49 -3.62 -1.33 -11.13
C ILE A 49 -5.15 -1.22 -11.02
N GLY A 50 -5.77 -0.33 -11.79
CA GLY A 50 -7.16 0.07 -11.69
C GLY A 50 -7.31 1.60 -11.81
N ASP A 51 -8.48 2.07 -12.24
CA ASP A 51 -8.87 3.48 -12.17
C ASP A 51 -9.59 3.71 -10.83
N GLU A 52 -8.83 4.21 -9.85
CA GLU A 52 -9.22 4.23 -8.45
C GLU A 52 -9.39 5.65 -7.91
N VAL A 53 -10.26 5.78 -6.91
CA VAL A 53 -10.39 6.94 -6.03
C VAL A 53 -10.63 6.41 -4.62
N HIS A 54 -9.73 6.72 -3.69
CA HIS A 54 -9.87 6.38 -2.28
C HIS A 54 -9.75 7.62 -1.39
N THR A 55 -10.16 7.50 -0.13
CA THR A 55 -10.20 8.64 0.82
C THR A 55 -8.91 8.78 1.64
N VAL A 56 -7.87 8.04 1.26
CA VAL A 56 -6.56 8.04 1.93
C VAL A 56 -5.49 8.64 1.01
N ASP A 57 -4.37 9.11 1.58
CA ASP A 57 -3.22 9.46 0.75
C ASP A 57 -2.50 8.18 0.31
N GLN A 58 -1.97 8.15 -0.91
CA GLN A 58 -1.19 7.04 -1.43
C GLN A 58 0.15 7.51 -2.01
N ILE A 59 1.23 6.82 -1.66
CA ILE A 59 2.59 7.09 -2.15
C ILE A 59 3.12 5.84 -2.84
N LEU A 60 3.38 5.94 -4.15
CA LEU A 60 3.89 4.83 -4.96
C LEU A 60 5.37 5.06 -5.26
N ILE A 61 6.19 4.07 -4.93
CA ILE A 61 7.65 4.04 -5.12
C ILE A 61 7.96 2.92 -6.11
N PHE A 62 8.33 3.29 -7.33
CA PHE A 62 8.59 2.32 -8.40
C PHE A 62 9.98 1.69 -8.22
N THR A 63 10.05 0.37 -8.19
CA THR A 63 11.30 -0.39 -7.98
C THR A 63 11.83 -0.98 -9.28
N SER A 64 10.94 -1.38 -10.20
CA SER A 64 11.31 -1.98 -11.49
C SER A 64 10.29 -1.64 -12.59
N GLY A 65 10.67 -1.88 -13.84
CA GLY A 65 9.78 -1.68 -15.00
C GLY A 65 9.58 -0.22 -15.44
N ARG A 66 8.60 -0.02 -16.31
CA ARG A 66 8.17 1.27 -16.86
C ARG A 66 6.66 1.31 -16.93
N GLY A 67 6.08 2.44 -16.57
CA GLY A 67 4.65 2.63 -16.60
C GLY A 67 4.25 4.05 -16.97
N ARG A 68 2.95 4.28 -17.03
CA ARG A 68 2.33 5.59 -17.13
C ARG A 68 1.42 5.78 -15.92
N ALA A 69 1.67 6.86 -15.19
CA ALA A 69 0.78 7.35 -14.15
C ALA A 69 -0.14 8.41 -14.76
N THR A 70 -1.43 8.30 -14.52
CA THR A 70 -2.42 9.33 -14.82
C THR A 70 -3.03 9.76 -13.49
N VAL A 71 -2.77 10.99 -13.04
CA VAL A 71 -3.27 11.51 -11.75
C VAL A 71 -4.00 12.83 -12.01
N ALA A 72 -5.27 12.93 -11.60
CA ALA A 72 -6.13 14.07 -11.90
C ALA A 72 -6.14 14.44 -13.41
N GLY A 73 -6.12 13.43 -14.28
CA GLY A 73 -6.08 13.60 -15.73
C GLY A 73 -4.74 14.06 -16.31
N LYS A 74 -3.67 14.15 -15.50
CA LYS A 74 -2.32 14.47 -15.95
C LYS A 74 -1.48 13.20 -16.07
N ASP A 75 -0.92 13.00 -17.25
CA ASP A 75 -0.04 11.87 -17.54
C ASP A 75 1.43 12.16 -17.18
N GLN A 76 2.12 11.13 -16.69
CA GLN A 76 3.54 11.11 -16.43
C GLN A 76 4.10 9.71 -16.65
N ASP A 77 5.13 9.57 -17.48
CA ASP A 77 5.89 8.32 -17.58
C ASP A 77 6.71 8.12 -16.29
N VAL A 78 6.69 6.90 -15.76
CA VAL A 78 7.37 6.50 -14.52
C VAL A 78 8.27 5.28 -14.76
N LYS A 79 9.35 5.18 -13.98
CA LYS A 79 10.31 4.08 -14.00
C LYS A 79 10.91 3.85 -12.62
N ALA A 80 11.74 2.82 -12.49
CA ALA A 80 12.48 2.53 -11.27
C ALA A 80 13.15 3.78 -10.64
N SER A 81 12.95 3.94 -9.34
CA SER A 81 13.38 5.06 -8.48
C SER A 81 12.55 6.34 -8.59
N ASP A 82 11.52 6.40 -9.42
CA ASP A 82 10.55 7.49 -9.39
C ASP A 82 9.53 7.28 -8.25
N VAL A 83 8.94 8.39 -7.79
CA VAL A 83 7.92 8.40 -6.74
C VAL A 83 6.73 9.23 -7.22
N VAL A 84 5.52 8.71 -7.00
CA VAL A 84 4.26 9.42 -7.25
C VAL A 84 3.49 9.52 -5.93
N VAL A 85 2.98 10.71 -5.65
CA VAL A 85 2.10 10.96 -4.50
C VAL A 85 0.71 11.28 -5.04
N VAL A 86 -0.29 10.55 -4.57
CA VAL A 86 -1.69 10.71 -4.89
C VAL A 86 -2.41 11.20 -3.63
N PRO A 87 -2.84 12.46 -3.58
CA PRO A 87 -3.63 12.97 -2.46
C PRO A 87 -5.01 12.31 -2.38
N ALA A 88 -5.53 12.17 -1.17
CA ALA A 88 -6.87 11.65 -0.90
C ALA A 88 -7.95 12.28 -1.80
N GLY A 89 -8.86 11.44 -2.31
CA GLY A 89 -9.96 11.85 -3.19
C GLY A 89 -9.53 12.17 -4.63
N THR A 90 -8.29 11.89 -5.00
CA THR A 90 -7.78 12.15 -6.36
C THR A 90 -7.88 10.90 -7.22
N GLN A 91 -8.52 11.00 -8.38
CA GLN A 91 -8.54 9.93 -9.37
C GLN A 91 -7.13 9.63 -9.90
N HIS A 92 -6.78 8.35 -9.94
CA HIS A 92 -5.47 7.90 -10.40
C HIS A 92 -5.53 6.53 -11.06
N GLN A 93 -4.63 6.31 -12.01
CA GLN A 93 -4.42 5.04 -12.68
C GLN A 93 -2.94 4.85 -13.00
N PHE A 94 -2.48 3.61 -12.92
CA PHE A 94 -1.11 3.23 -13.27
C PHE A 94 -1.11 2.05 -14.23
N VAL A 95 -0.55 2.25 -15.41
CA VAL A 95 -0.52 1.25 -16.49
C VAL A 95 0.92 0.83 -16.77
N ASN A 96 1.19 -0.46 -16.88
CA ASN A 96 2.48 -0.97 -17.33
C ASN A 96 2.63 -0.80 -18.85
N THR A 97 3.51 0.10 -19.26
CA THR A 97 3.81 0.41 -20.67
C THR A 97 5.15 -0.18 -21.13
N GLY A 98 5.81 -0.93 -20.25
CA GLY A 98 7.11 -1.54 -20.47
C GLY A 98 7.08 -2.90 -21.15
N LYS A 99 8.23 -3.56 -21.12
CA LYS A 99 8.43 -4.95 -21.62
C LYS A 99 8.69 -5.96 -20.50
N THR A 100 8.65 -5.49 -19.26
CA THR A 100 8.86 -6.27 -18.04
C THR A 100 7.77 -5.88 -17.05
N PRO A 101 7.51 -6.69 -16.02
CA PRO A 101 6.61 -6.29 -14.93
C PRO A 101 6.98 -4.92 -14.37
N LEU A 102 5.96 -4.15 -14.01
CA LEU A 102 6.07 -2.88 -13.29
C LEU A 102 5.92 -3.22 -11.82
N GLU A 103 7.01 -3.05 -11.08
CA GLU A 103 7.04 -3.37 -9.66
C GLU A 103 7.12 -2.08 -8.86
N LEU A 104 6.37 -2.06 -7.76
CA LEU A 104 6.34 -0.92 -6.87
C LEU A 104 6.01 -1.34 -5.44
N ILE A 105 6.37 -0.44 -4.53
CA ILE A 105 5.89 -0.43 -3.16
C ILE A 105 4.93 0.75 -3.07
N THR A 106 3.79 0.54 -2.42
CA THR A 106 2.86 1.63 -2.13
C THR A 106 2.62 1.76 -0.64
N VAL A 107 2.45 3.00 -0.19
CA VAL A 107 2.09 3.35 1.17
C VAL A 107 0.75 4.05 1.15
N TYR A 108 -0.25 3.47 1.79
CA TYR A 108 -1.53 4.13 2.08
C TYR A 108 -1.47 4.78 3.46
N SER A 109 -2.13 5.93 3.63
CA SER A 109 -2.25 6.61 4.93
C SER A 109 -3.63 7.26 5.09
N PRO A 110 -4.56 6.70 5.91
CA PRO A 110 -4.48 5.45 6.68
C PRO A 110 -4.49 4.18 5.81
N ALA A 111 -4.62 2.99 6.41
CA ALA A 111 -4.66 1.74 5.67
C ALA A 111 -5.89 1.65 4.74
N GLU A 112 -5.76 0.94 3.62
CA GLU A 112 -6.84 0.75 2.64
C GLU A 112 -7.36 -0.70 2.67
N HIS A 113 -6.45 -1.68 2.78
CA HIS A 113 -6.74 -3.11 2.60
C HIS A 113 -6.77 -3.89 3.93
N ASP A 114 -7.34 -5.11 3.93
CA ASP A 114 -7.23 -6.04 5.07
C ASP A 114 -5.74 -6.36 5.33
N PRO A 115 -5.27 -6.44 6.60
CA PRO A 115 -3.86 -6.71 6.88
C PRO A 115 -3.34 -8.04 6.33
N ARG A 116 -4.21 -8.96 5.95
CA ARG A 116 -3.90 -10.30 5.45
C ARG A 116 -3.93 -10.40 3.93
N THR A 117 -4.27 -9.33 3.23
CA THR A 117 -4.50 -9.31 1.79
C THR A 117 -3.28 -9.79 0.99
N VAL A 118 -3.55 -10.76 0.12
CA VAL A 118 -2.64 -11.29 -0.90
C VAL A 118 -3.48 -11.62 -2.13
N HIS A 119 -3.40 -10.78 -3.15
CA HIS A 119 -4.05 -10.99 -4.44
C HIS A 119 -3.00 -11.40 -5.47
N LYS A 120 -3.18 -12.57 -6.08
CA LYS A 120 -2.28 -13.06 -7.12
C LYS A 120 -2.53 -12.36 -8.44
N THR A 121 -3.78 -12.01 -8.71
CA THR A 121 -4.18 -11.30 -9.93
C THR A 121 -5.03 -10.09 -9.59
N LYS A 122 -5.19 -9.20 -10.57
CA LYS A 122 -6.07 -8.04 -10.45
C LYS A 122 -7.52 -8.47 -10.23
N GLU A 123 -7.97 -9.48 -10.96
CA GLU A 123 -9.35 -9.98 -10.89
C GLU A 123 -9.70 -10.53 -9.51
N GLU A 124 -8.76 -11.21 -8.85
CA GLU A 124 -8.93 -11.65 -7.46
C GLU A 124 -9.08 -10.44 -6.52
N GLY A 125 -8.28 -9.40 -6.73
CA GLY A 125 -8.37 -8.17 -5.93
C GLY A 125 -9.67 -7.41 -6.13
N ASP A 126 -10.07 -7.21 -7.39
CA ASP A 126 -11.34 -6.56 -7.72
C ASP A 126 -12.53 -7.33 -7.11
N GLU A 127 -12.52 -8.68 -7.17
CA GLU A 127 -13.59 -9.52 -6.59
C GLU A 127 -13.63 -9.43 -5.06
N GLU A 128 -12.49 -9.41 -4.37
CA GLU A 128 -12.45 -9.30 -2.91
C GLU A 128 -12.84 -7.92 -2.41
N GLU A 129 -12.45 -6.85 -3.12
CA GLU A 129 -12.90 -5.48 -2.84
C GLU A 129 -14.42 -5.34 -3.03
N ASP A 130 -14.96 -5.76 -4.19
CA ASP A 130 -16.40 -5.70 -4.48
C ASP A 130 -17.24 -6.53 -3.48
N ALA A 131 -16.67 -7.62 -2.96
CA ALA A 131 -17.30 -8.47 -1.96
C ALA A 131 -17.13 -7.94 -0.51
N GLY A 132 -16.41 -6.83 -0.30
CA GLY A 132 -16.12 -6.26 1.02
C GLY A 132 -15.25 -7.18 1.90
N LYS A 133 -14.41 -8.00 1.28
CA LYS A 133 -13.48 -8.92 1.96
C LYS A 133 -12.09 -8.30 2.17
N ASP A 134 -11.77 -7.27 1.41
CA ASP A 134 -10.50 -6.55 1.49
C ASP A 134 -10.68 -5.14 2.08
N GLU A 135 -11.02 -5.10 3.37
CA GLU A 135 -11.33 -3.85 4.09
C GLU A 135 -10.30 -3.55 5.17
N ALA A 136 -9.88 -2.29 5.26
CA ALA A 136 -9.02 -1.83 6.33
C ALA A 136 -9.66 -2.03 7.72
N PRO A 137 -8.88 -2.42 8.73
CA PRO A 137 -9.42 -2.63 10.06
C PRO A 137 -9.73 -1.29 10.74
N GLU A 138 -10.84 -1.21 11.48
CA GLU A 138 -11.30 0.04 12.13
C GLU A 138 -10.24 0.74 12.98
N TRP A 139 -9.35 -0.03 13.65
CA TRP A 139 -8.30 0.55 14.48
C TRP A 139 -7.26 1.34 13.68
N SER A 140 -7.09 1.05 12.39
CA SER A 140 -6.17 1.76 11.49
C SER A 140 -6.74 3.08 10.97
N GLN A 141 -8.05 3.30 11.16
CA GLN A 141 -8.76 4.51 10.74
C GLN A 141 -8.80 5.58 11.84
N ARG A 142 -8.29 5.28 13.04
CA ARG A 142 -8.30 6.19 14.17
C ARG A 142 -7.33 7.35 13.95
N SER A 143 -7.79 8.55 14.30
CA SER A 143 -6.93 9.72 14.37
C SER A 143 -5.83 9.57 15.43
N LYS A 144 -4.81 10.43 15.35
CA LYS A 144 -3.78 10.52 16.39
C LYS A 144 -4.37 10.67 17.80
N GLY A 145 -5.33 11.59 17.96
CA GLY A 145 -5.92 11.86 19.27
C GLY A 145 -6.75 10.70 19.83
N GLU A 146 -7.37 9.90 18.98
CA GLU A 146 -8.07 8.68 19.41
C GLU A 146 -7.08 7.59 19.86
N ASN A 147 -6.01 7.39 19.10
CA ASN A 147 -4.96 6.44 19.46
C ASN A 147 -4.23 6.83 20.75
N GLU A 148 -4.02 8.13 21.00
CA GLU A 148 -3.49 8.63 22.28
C GLU A 148 -4.45 8.39 23.45
N LYS A 149 -5.76 8.64 23.26
CA LYS A 149 -6.78 8.44 24.31
C LYS A 149 -6.91 6.99 24.75
N VAL A 150 -6.72 6.03 23.85
CA VAL A 150 -6.80 4.59 24.16
C VAL A 150 -5.45 3.99 24.55
N GLY A 151 -4.38 4.80 24.64
CA GLY A 151 -3.05 4.35 25.03
C GLY A 151 -2.29 3.55 23.95
N ALA A 152 -2.79 3.52 22.70
CA ALA A 152 -2.12 2.86 21.58
C ALA A 152 -0.89 3.65 21.09
N VAL A 153 -0.81 4.94 21.38
CA VAL A 153 0.36 5.79 21.12
C VAL A 153 0.60 6.69 22.32
N LYS A 154 1.87 6.90 22.68
CA LYS A 154 2.30 7.87 23.69
C LYS A 154 3.45 8.71 23.15
N ALA A 155 3.55 9.95 23.62
CA ALA A 155 4.56 10.91 23.19
C ALA A 155 5.97 10.61 23.73
N GLU A 156 6.05 9.85 24.83
CA GLU A 156 7.32 9.46 25.45
C GLU A 156 7.66 8.00 25.13
N GLY A 157 8.93 7.73 24.82
CA GLY A 157 9.42 6.37 24.60
C GLY A 157 9.37 5.53 25.88
N GLY A 158 9.31 4.21 25.72
CA GLY A 158 9.26 3.25 26.83
C GLY A 158 8.33 2.08 26.52
N PRO A 159 8.36 0.98 27.29
CA PRO A 159 7.59 -0.22 26.99
C PRO A 159 6.09 0.09 26.95
N TYR A 160 5.35 -0.54 26.04
CA TYR A 160 3.89 -0.52 26.08
C TYR A 160 3.38 -1.60 27.04
N GLU A 161 2.20 -1.42 27.62
CA GLU A 161 1.64 -2.42 28.54
C GLU A 161 1.45 -3.75 27.81
N GLY A 162 2.05 -4.82 28.35
CA GLY A 162 1.99 -6.16 27.75
C GLY A 162 3.10 -6.48 26.74
N GLU A 163 4.11 -5.61 26.61
CA GLU A 163 5.39 -5.89 25.92
C GLU A 163 6.50 -6.35 26.87
#